data_AF-A0A6P1Y0H2-F1
#
_entry.id   AF-A0A6P1Y0H2-F1
#
_cell.length_a   1.000
_cell.length_b   1.000
_cell.length_c   1.000
_cell.angle_alpha   90.00
_cell.angle_beta   90.00
_cell.angle_gamma   90.00
#
_symmetry.space_group_name_H-M   'P 1'
#
loop_
_entity.id
_entity.type
_entity.pdbx_description
1 polymer ?
#
loop_
_entity_poly.entity_id
_entity_poly.type
_entity_poly.pdbx_seq_one_letter_code
_entity_poly.pdbx_strand_id
1 'polypeptide(L)'
;MTIKETRLYVFNRAGWRCAVCGKKIDWNTGQLAHRIPKTKSNIKQYGLSVIDHPFNVRATCSLRCNAAVLIGNSSIEKQQLIEAIKREIKE
;
A
#
# COMPACT_ATOMS: atom_id res chain seq x y z
N MET A 1 -9.97 1.46 10.52
CA MET A 1 -8.82 2.29 10.91
C MET A 1 -8.90 3.65 10.27
N THR A 2 -8.54 4.70 11.00
CA THR A 2 -8.34 6.06 10.47
C THR A 2 -7.10 6.12 9.58
N ILE A 3 -6.96 7.17 8.77
CA ILE A 3 -5.76 7.35 7.93
C ILE A 3 -4.47 7.49 8.75
N LYS A 4 -4.54 8.07 9.95
CA LYS A 4 -3.39 8.20 10.87
C LYS A 4 -2.97 6.83 11.41
N GLU A 5 -3.93 5.98 11.77
CA GLU A 5 -3.67 4.60 12.21
C GLU A 5 -3.05 3.76 11.10
N THR A 6 -3.60 3.82 9.88
CA THR A 6 -3.01 3.14 8.71
C THR A 6 -1.58 3.59 8.47
N ARG A 7 -1.31 4.88 8.58
CA ARG A 7 0.04 5.43 8.40
C ARG A 7 1.01 4.91 9.46
N LEU A 8 0.61 4.95 10.73
CA LEU A 8 1.43 4.47 11.84
C LEU A 8 1.72 2.97 11.69
N TYR A 9 0.69 2.17 11.39
CA TYR A 9 0.82 0.74 11.14
C TYR A 9 1.81 0.45 10.00
N VAL A 10 1.64 1.10 8.85
CA VAL A 10 2.50 0.86 7.67
C VAL A 10 3.94 1.31 7.93
N PHE A 11 4.15 2.43 8.66
CA PHE A 11 5.49 2.92 8.98
C PHE A 11 6.20 2.03 10.00
N ASN A 12 5.49 1.58 11.04
CA ASN A 12 6.03 0.62 12.02
C ASN A 12 6.41 -0.70 11.35
N ARG A 13 5.54 -1.25 10.51
CA ARG A 13 5.82 -2.47 9.73
C ARG A 13 7.04 -2.32 8.81
N ALA A 14 7.28 -1.11 8.30
CA ALA A 14 8.44 -0.79 7.45
C ALA A 14 9.69 -0.38 8.24
N GLY A 15 9.65 -0.39 9.58
CA GLY A 15 10.75 0.06 10.43
C GLY A 15 11.14 1.52 10.18
N TRP A 16 10.17 2.37 9.83
CA TRP A 16 10.39 3.78 9.49
C TRP A 16 11.42 3.98 8.37
N ARG A 17 11.40 3.08 7.37
CA ARG A 17 12.24 3.14 6.18
C ARG A 17 11.44 3.00 4.90
N CYS A 18 11.94 3.60 3.84
CA CYS A 18 11.41 3.44 2.50
C CYS A 18 11.52 1.97 2.06
N ALA A 19 10.41 1.37 1.64
CA ALA A 19 10.35 -0.01 1.18
C ALA A 19 11.15 -0.27 -0.12
N VAL A 20 11.55 0.79 -0.84
CA VAL A 20 12.27 0.69 -2.11
C VAL A 20 13.77 0.93 -1.92
N CYS A 21 14.15 2.06 -1.30
CA CYS A 21 15.55 2.48 -1.20
C CYS A 21 16.14 2.39 0.22
N GLY A 22 15.36 1.99 1.23
CA GLY A 22 15.82 1.83 2.61
C GLY A 22 16.10 3.13 3.38
N LYS A 23 15.96 4.31 2.75
CA LYS A 23 16.13 5.62 3.40
C LYS A 23 15.18 5.75 4.60
N LYS A 24 15.66 6.31 5.72
CA LYS A 24 14.80 6.65 6.86
C LYS A 24 13.71 7.62 6.41
N ILE A 25 12.50 7.40 6.91
CA ILE A 25 11.35 8.28 6.74
C ILE A 25 10.83 8.68 8.12
N ASP A 26 10.13 9.79 8.16
CA ASP A 26 9.42 10.29 9.33
C ASP A 26 7.98 10.64 8.93
N TRP A 27 7.26 11.27 9.85
CA TRP A 27 5.86 11.63 9.64
C TRP A 27 5.63 12.62 8.50
N ASN A 28 6.61 13.43 8.15
CA ASN A 28 6.55 14.47 7.11
C ASN A 28 7.14 13.99 5.79
N THR A 29 8.21 13.19 5.84
CA THR A 29 8.94 12.72 4.65
C THR A 29 8.40 11.41 4.08
N GLY A 30 7.75 10.59 4.91
CA GLY A 30 7.16 9.33 4.47
C GLY A 30 5.90 9.53 3.63
N GLN A 31 5.68 8.65 2.66
CA GLN A 31 4.48 8.60 1.84
C GLN A 31 3.83 7.22 1.98
N LEU A 32 2.52 7.17 1.76
CA LEU A 32 1.74 5.94 1.68
C LEU A 32 1.43 5.68 0.21
N ALA A 33 2.23 4.83 -0.42
CA ALA A 33 2.09 4.50 -1.83
C ALA A 33 1.25 3.25 -2.02
N HIS A 34 0.14 3.37 -2.74
CA HIS A 34 -0.67 2.22 -3.18
C HIS A 34 0.11 1.36 -4.17
N ARG A 35 0.12 0.05 -3.97
CA ARG A 35 0.66 -0.95 -4.90
C ARG A 35 -0.30 -1.18 -6.05
N ILE A 36 -1.59 -1.35 -5.74
CA ILE A 36 -2.69 -1.31 -6.70
C ILE A 36 -3.27 0.11 -6.69
N PRO A 37 -3.17 0.88 -7.79
CA PRO A 37 -3.60 2.28 -7.83
C PRO A 37 -5.05 2.49 -7.41
N LYS A 38 -5.30 3.56 -6.66
CA LYS A 38 -6.65 4.02 -6.29
C LYS A 38 -7.35 4.71 -7.47
N THR A 39 -7.76 3.93 -8.45
CA THR A 39 -8.56 4.39 -9.60
C THR A 39 -10.02 4.02 -9.43
N LYS A 40 -10.92 4.76 -10.10
CA LYS A 40 -12.36 4.43 -10.12
C LYS A 40 -12.62 2.99 -10.58
N SER A 41 -11.87 2.51 -11.57
CA SER A 41 -11.97 1.14 -12.08
C SER A 41 -11.59 0.10 -11.02
N ASN A 42 -10.43 0.28 -10.37
CA ASN A 42 -9.97 -0.65 -9.33
C ASN A 42 -10.89 -0.63 -8.09
N ILE A 43 -11.41 0.54 -7.70
CA ILE A 43 -12.39 0.64 -6.60
C ILE A 43 -13.69 -0.10 -6.97
N LYS A 44 -14.19 0.05 -8.20
CA LYS A 44 -15.38 -0.67 -8.68
C LYS A 44 -15.15 -2.18 -8.70
N GLN A 45 -13.97 -2.63 -9.10
CA GLN A 45 -13.66 -4.04 -9.26
C GLN A 45 -13.37 -4.76 -7.92
N TYR A 46 -12.64 -4.12 -7.01
CA TYR A 46 -12.12 -4.78 -5.80
C TYR A 46 -12.71 -4.24 -4.49
N GLY A 47 -13.36 -3.07 -4.53
CA GLY A 47 -13.89 -2.40 -3.35
C GLY A 47 -12.86 -1.51 -2.64
N LEU A 48 -13.34 -0.47 -1.95
CA LEU A 48 -12.49 0.46 -1.22
C LEU A 48 -11.75 -0.21 -0.05
N SER A 49 -12.35 -1.22 0.57
CA SER A 49 -11.74 -2.01 1.65
C SER A 49 -10.45 -2.72 1.23
N VAL A 50 -10.36 -3.13 -0.04
CA VAL A 50 -9.13 -3.73 -0.60
C VAL A 50 -8.14 -2.63 -1.03
N ILE A 51 -8.63 -1.58 -1.68
CA ILE A 51 -7.77 -0.53 -2.25
C ILE A 51 -7.08 0.30 -1.16
N ASP A 52 -7.80 0.70 -0.11
CA ASP A 52 -7.22 1.45 1.02
C ASP A 52 -6.68 0.53 2.13
N HIS A 53 -6.60 -0.79 1.87
CA HIS A 53 -6.07 -1.75 2.84
C HIS A 53 -4.58 -1.47 3.14
N PRO A 54 -4.13 -1.54 4.40
CA PRO A 54 -2.71 -1.35 4.76
C PRO A 54 -1.73 -2.27 4.01
N PHE A 55 -2.18 -3.44 3.54
CA PHE A 55 -1.34 -4.37 2.78
C PHE A 55 -1.18 -3.96 1.32
N ASN A 56 -2.13 -3.20 0.78
CA ASN A 56 -2.02 -2.58 -0.53
C ASN A 56 -1.13 -1.32 -0.49
N VAL A 57 -0.61 -0.92 0.67
CA VAL A 57 0.15 0.32 0.82
C VAL A 57 1.58 0.05 1.32
N ARG A 58 2.56 0.77 0.77
CA ARG A 58 3.96 0.75 1.21
C ARG A 58 4.41 2.13 1.68
N ALA A 59 5.35 2.11 2.62
CA ALA A 59 6.03 3.31 3.08
C ALA A 59 7.14 3.68 2.10
N THR A 60 7.14 4.90 1.58
CA THR A 60 8.08 5.37 0.55
C THR A 60 8.57 6.78 0.86
N CYS A 61 9.72 7.20 0.32
CA CYS A 61 10.31 8.51 0.62
C CYS A 61 10.13 9.56 -0.48
N SER A 62 9.62 9.19 -1.66
CA SER A 62 9.48 10.09 -2.81
C SER A 62 8.55 9.52 -3.88
N LEU A 63 8.07 10.38 -4.78
CA LEU A 63 7.22 9.99 -5.91
C LEU A 63 7.88 8.93 -6.82
N ARG A 64 9.22 8.98 -6.98
CA ARG A 64 9.97 7.94 -7.68
C ARG A 64 9.81 6.57 -7.00
N CYS A 65 9.93 6.52 -5.67
CA CYS A 65 9.72 5.28 -4.93
C CYS A 65 8.25 4.84 -4.91
N ASN A 66 7.29 5.77 -4.98
CA ASN A 66 5.87 5.43 -5.13
C ASN A 66 5.61 4.68 -6.43
N ALA A 67 6.15 5.19 -7.55
CA ALA A 67 6.00 4.54 -8.84
C ALA A 67 6.63 3.14 -8.85
N ALA A 68 7.75 2.95 -8.14
CA ALA A 68 8.46 1.68 -8.07
C ALA A 68 7.71 0.57 -7.29
N VAL A 69 6.73 0.90 -6.44
CA VAL A 69 5.92 -0.11 -5.73
C VAL A 69 4.65 -0.50 -6.48
N LEU A 70 4.37 0.11 -7.63
CA LEU A 70 3.19 -0.20 -8.43
C LEU A 70 3.24 -1.63 -8.96
N ILE A 71 2.18 -2.37 -8.71
CA ILE A 71 1.97 -3.69 -9.29
C ILE A 71 1.25 -3.51 -10.64
N GLY A 72 1.84 -4.05 -11.70
CA GLY A 72 1.26 -4.03 -13.04
C GLY A 72 -0.12 -4.70 -13.13
N ASN A 73 -0.90 -4.35 -14.16
CA ASN A 73 -2.32 -4.74 -14.27
C ASN A 73 -2.58 -6.25 -14.36
N SER A 74 -1.65 -7.03 -14.91
CA SER A 74 -1.83 -8.47 -15.21
C SER A 74 -0.77 -9.35 -14.52
N SER A 75 -0.33 -8.99 -13.32
CA SER A 75 0.64 -9.80 -12.56
C SER A 75 -0.05 -10.76 -11.58
N ILE A 76 0.54 -11.94 -11.41
CA ILE A 76 0.15 -12.92 -10.38
C ILE A 76 0.22 -12.29 -8.98
N GLU A 77 1.21 -11.42 -8.76
CA GLU A 77 1.39 -10.67 -7.51
C GLU A 77 0.15 -9.85 -7.14
N LYS A 78 -0.52 -9.23 -8.13
CA LYS A 78 -1.76 -8.46 -7.91
C LYS A 78 -2.86 -9.35 -7.36
N GLN A 79 -3.05 -10.53 -7.95
CA GLN A 79 -4.09 -11.48 -7.55
C GLN A 79 -3.82 -12.02 -6.14
N GLN A 80 -2.58 -12.43 -5.87
CA GLN A 80 -2.16 -12.92 -4.56
C GLN A 80 -2.38 -11.87 -3.47
N LEU A 81 -2.06 -10.60 -3.74
CA LEU A 81 -2.30 -9.50 -2.80
C LEU A 81 -3.79 -9.30 -2.51
N ILE A 82 -4.63 -9.30 -3.55
CA ILE A 82 -6.09 -9.15 -3.39
C ILE A 82 -6.66 -10.31 -2.59
N GLU A 83 -6.25 -11.55 -2.87
CA GLU A 83 -6.71 -12.73 -2.15
C GLU A 83 -6.28 -12.71 -0.69
N ALA A 84 -5.04 -12.35 -0.39
CA ALA A 84 -4.55 -12.22 0.98
C ALA A 84 -5.38 -11.20 1.77
N ILE A 85 -5.62 -10.01 1.20
CA ILE A 85 -6.44 -8.97 1.83
C ILE A 85 -7.88 -9.45 2.04
N LYS A 86 -8.47 -10.15 1.05
CA LYS A 86 -9.84 -10.67 1.17
C LYS A 86 -9.98 -11.76 2.23
N ARG A 87 -8.93 -12.54 2.49
CA ARG A 87 -8.92 -13.53 3.58
C ARG A 87 -8.89 -12.83 4.93
N GLU A 88 -7.99 -11.87 5.11
CA GLU A 88 -7.88 -11.07 6.35
C GLU A 88 -9.16 -10.30 6.69
N ILE A 89 -9.90 -9.78 5.71
CA ILE A 89 -11.17 -9.07 5.95
C ILE A 89 -12.31 -10.01 6.40
N LYS A 90 -12.25 -11.29 6.03
CA LYS A 90 -13.30 -12.28 6.35
C LYS A 90 -13.11 -12.94 7.71
N GLU A 91 -11.91 -12.85 8.26
CA GLU A 91 -11.53 -13.29 9.61
C GLU A 91 -11.86 -12.19 10.63
#